data_AF-A0A0N4VVQ3-F1
#
_entry.id   AF-A0A0N4VVQ3-F1
#
_cell.length_a   1.000
_cell.length_b   1.000
_cell.length_c   1.000
_cell.angle_alpha   90.00
_cell.angle_beta   90.00
_cell.angle_gamma   90.00
#
_symmetry.space_group_name_H-M   'P 1'
#
loop_
_entity.id
_entity.type
_entity.pdbx_description
1 polymer ?
#
loop_
_entity_poly.entity_id
_entity_poly.type
_entity_poly.pdbx_seq_one_letter_code
_entity_poly.pdbx_strand_id
1 'polypeptide(L)'
;MNVLLFAPALFFILLLNIGILRTALNLFCCAAVQVYLGLPFLKADPISYIRRSFDLGRVFLFKWTVNWRFLPEELFLSPRLHLTLLSCHLLVLVVFGYYMWLRSHGGLRSSLIGLYHGIRTKIGVGETLFALFSANLIGITFARSLHYQFYSWYYHQLPFLLFWNSHDKISGKQALAVPWMSIIIKAAVLIGIEICWNVYPSTVLSSLFLHIYHFGIIVYLIVTRIERQKLKEKSA
;
A
#
# COMPACT_ATOMS: atom_id res chain seq x y z
N MET A 1 1.94 0.91 -13.48
CA MET A 1 1.40 -0.20 -12.66
C MET A 1 1.12 0.16 -11.21
N ASN A 2 1.40 1.39 -10.72
CA ASN A 2 1.14 1.78 -9.33
C ASN A 2 -0.30 1.60 -8.86
N VAL A 3 -1.28 1.85 -9.74
CA VAL A 3 -2.68 1.66 -9.40
C VAL A 3 -3.00 0.21 -8.97
N LEU A 4 -2.21 -0.76 -9.43
CA LEU A 4 -2.38 -2.17 -9.05
C LEU A 4 -1.95 -2.46 -7.61
N LEU A 5 -1.12 -1.62 -7.00
CA LEU A 5 -0.68 -1.79 -5.61
C LEU A 5 -1.85 -1.63 -4.62
N PHE A 6 -2.91 -0.92 -5.02
CA PHE A 6 -4.15 -0.81 -4.25
C PHE A 6 -5.09 -2.02 -4.43
N ALA A 7 -4.89 -2.82 -5.47
CA ALA A 7 -5.86 -3.83 -5.90
C ALA A 7 -6.21 -4.86 -4.80
N PRO A 8 -5.26 -5.40 -4.01
CA PRO A 8 -5.60 -6.33 -2.94
C PRO A 8 -6.54 -5.74 -1.89
N ALA A 9 -6.25 -4.52 -1.42
CA ALA A 9 -7.09 -3.83 -0.44
C ALA A 9 -8.46 -3.48 -1.04
N LEU A 10 -8.49 -2.91 -2.25
CA LEU A 10 -9.72 -2.55 -2.95
C LEU A 10 -10.63 -3.76 -3.15
N PHE A 11 -10.06 -4.89 -3.55
CA PHE A 11 -10.81 -6.13 -3.75
C PHE A 11 -11.54 -6.56 -2.48
N PHE A 12 -10.83 -6.66 -1.35
CA PHE A 12 -11.47 -7.05 -0.08
C PHE A 12 -12.50 -6.02 0.40
N ILE A 13 -12.26 -4.72 0.20
CA ILE A 13 -13.22 -3.68 0.56
C ILE A 13 -14.52 -3.84 -0.24
N LEU A 14 -14.43 -4.00 -1.57
CA LEU A 14 -15.61 -4.23 -2.41
C LEU A 14 -16.33 -5.51 -2.00
N LEU A 15 -15.58 -6.61 -1.91
CA LEU A 15 -16.10 -7.93 -1.58
C LEU A 15 -16.94 -7.92 -0.29
N LEU A 16 -16.46 -7.22 0.74
CA LEU A 16 -17.09 -7.19 2.05
C LEU A 16 -18.21 -6.14 2.19
N ASN A 17 -18.09 -4.97 1.52
CA ASN A 17 -19.10 -3.91 1.60
C ASN A 17 -20.32 -4.16 0.71
N ILE A 18 -20.10 -4.56 -0.54
CA ILE A 18 -21.18 -4.67 -1.55
C ILE A 18 -21.53 -6.12 -1.90
N GLY A 19 -20.71 -7.08 -1.47
CA GLY A 19 -20.94 -8.51 -1.68
C GLY A 19 -20.38 -9.04 -3.00
N ILE A 20 -20.40 -10.37 -3.15
CA ILE A 20 -19.75 -11.09 -4.27
C ILE A 20 -20.32 -10.66 -5.63
N LEU A 21 -21.65 -10.70 -5.79
CA LEU A 21 -22.29 -10.42 -7.08
C LEU A 21 -21.99 -9.01 -7.58
N ARG A 22 -22.17 -7.99 -6.74
CA ARG A 22 -21.90 -6.59 -7.13
C ARG A 22 -20.41 -6.34 -7.37
N THR A 23 -19.54 -7.00 -6.60
CA THR A 23 -18.09 -6.95 -6.84
C THR A 23 -17.75 -7.55 -8.20
N ALA A 24 -18.31 -8.71 -8.54
CA ALA A 24 -18.12 -9.34 -9.86
C ALA A 24 -18.62 -8.44 -11.00
N LEU A 25 -19.80 -7.81 -10.85
CA LEU A 25 -20.32 -6.85 -11.83
C LEU A 25 -19.39 -5.64 -11.99
N ASN A 26 -18.87 -5.07 -10.90
CA ASN A 26 -17.93 -3.95 -10.98
C ASN A 26 -16.62 -4.35 -11.69
N LEU A 27 -16.07 -5.52 -11.38
CA LEU A 27 -14.88 -6.05 -12.05
C LEU A 27 -15.15 -6.32 -13.53
N PHE A 28 -16.32 -6.84 -13.87
CA PHE A 28 -16.76 -7.02 -15.24
C PHE A 28 -16.85 -5.68 -15.99
N CYS A 29 -17.45 -4.65 -15.39
CA CYS A 29 -17.49 -3.31 -15.99
C CYS A 29 -16.08 -2.76 -16.25
N CYS A 30 -15.16 -2.90 -15.29
CA CYS A 30 -13.76 -2.51 -15.49
C CYS A 30 -13.13 -3.27 -16.66
N ALA A 31 -13.29 -4.60 -16.72
CA ALA A 31 -12.76 -5.43 -17.79
C ALA A 31 -13.36 -5.08 -19.16
N ALA A 32 -14.68 -4.84 -19.23
CA ALA A 32 -15.39 -4.47 -20.44
C ALA A 32 -14.86 -3.15 -21.01
N VAL A 33 -14.65 -2.13 -20.16
CA VAL A 33 -14.04 -0.85 -20.58
C VAL A 33 -12.61 -1.06 -21.11
N GLN A 34 -11.79 -1.87 -20.43
CA GLN A 34 -10.43 -2.17 -20.89
C GLN A 34 -10.41 -2.90 -22.24
N VAL A 35 -11.32 -3.88 -22.44
CA VAL A 35 -11.46 -4.60 -23.72
C VAL A 35 -11.98 -3.68 -24.82
N TYR A 36 -12.97 -2.84 -24.52
CA TYR A 36 -13.54 -1.90 -25.50
C TYR A 36 -12.47 -0.92 -26.01
N LEU A 37 -11.73 -0.28 -25.10
CA LEU A 37 -10.64 0.63 -25.46
C LEU A 37 -9.47 -0.10 -26.15
N GLY A 38 -9.19 -1.34 -25.74
CA GLY A 38 -8.15 -2.18 -26.32
C GLY A 38 -8.51 -2.85 -27.65
N LEU A 39 -9.80 -2.88 -28.02
CA LEU A 39 -10.33 -3.61 -29.17
C LEU A 39 -9.61 -3.34 -30.51
N PRO A 40 -9.30 -2.07 -30.91
CA PRO A 40 -8.60 -1.84 -32.17
C PRO A 40 -7.22 -2.50 -32.20
N PHE A 41 -6.51 -2.53 -31.06
CA PHE A 41 -5.20 -3.15 -30.95
C PHE A 41 -5.29 -4.68 -30.87
N LEU A 42 -6.27 -5.20 -30.13
CA LEU A 42 -6.54 -6.63 -30.01
C LEU A 42 -6.91 -7.27 -31.35
N LYS A 43 -7.64 -6.55 -32.22
CA LYS A 43 -7.98 -7.01 -33.57
C LYS A 43 -6.76 -7.00 -34.50
N ALA A 44 -5.85 -6.06 -34.33
CA ALA A 44 -4.67 -5.93 -35.19
C ALA A 44 -3.57 -6.93 -34.82
N ASP A 45 -3.19 -7.01 -33.54
CA ASP A 45 -2.21 -7.97 -33.03
C ASP A 45 -2.42 -8.19 -31.52
N PRO A 46 -3.17 -9.24 -31.13
CA PRO A 46 -3.51 -9.48 -29.73
C PRO A 46 -2.28 -9.86 -28.90
N ILE A 47 -1.31 -10.58 -29.48
CA ILE A 47 -0.13 -11.05 -28.77
C ILE A 47 0.77 -9.86 -28.44
N SER A 48 1.05 -9.00 -29.43
CA SER A 48 1.86 -7.79 -29.21
C SER A 48 1.16 -6.82 -28.28
N TYR A 49 -0.16 -6.63 -28.41
CA TYR A 49 -0.90 -5.74 -27.50
C TYR A 49 -0.78 -6.20 -26.04
N ILE A 50 -1.06 -7.48 -25.75
CA ILE A 50 -0.99 -8.00 -24.37
C ILE A 50 0.42 -7.90 -23.82
N ARG A 51 1.44 -8.31 -24.60
CA ARG A 51 2.85 -8.26 -24.17
C ARG A 51 3.29 -6.82 -23.88
N ARG A 52 2.92 -5.85 -24.72
CA ARG A 52 3.36 -4.45 -24.59
C ARG A 52 2.53 -3.63 -23.61
N SER A 53 1.27 -3.98 -23.36
CA SER A 53 0.40 -3.25 -22.43
C SER A 53 0.83 -3.43 -20.97
N PHE A 54 1.25 -4.65 -20.61
CA PHE A 54 1.70 -4.94 -19.24
C PHE A 54 3.22 -4.96 -19.11
N ASP A 55 3.94 -5.33 -20.17
CA ASP A 55 5.41 -5.37 -20.25
C ASP A 55 6.06 -5.88 -18.95
N LEU A 56 5.59 -7.03 -18.48
CA LEU A 56 5.98 -7.62 -17.18
C LEU A 56 7.47 -8.01 -17.13
N GLY A 57 8.10 -8.18 -18.29
CA GLY A 57 9.53 -8.42 -18.43
C GLY A 57 10.39 -7.16 -18.35
N ARG A 58 9.79 -5.97 -18.28
CA ARG A 58 10.53 -4.71 -18.24
C ARG A 58 11.40 -4.63 -17.00
N VAL A 59 12.69 -4.44 -17.23
CA VAL A 59 13.66 -4.11 -16.19
C VAL A 59 14.05 -2.65 -16.35
N PHE A 60 13.77 -1.84 -15.34
CA PHE A 60 14.17 -0.44 -15.35
C PHE A 60 15.68 -0.32 -15.15
N LEU A 61 16.28 0.67 -15.79
CA LEU A 61 17.70 0.96 -15.68
C LEU A 61 18.08 1.24 -14.23
N PHE A 62 19.15 0.58 -13.76
CA PHE A 62 19.63 0.72 -12.39
C PHE A 62 19.96 2.17 -12.01
N LYS A 63 20.42 2.99 -12.97
CA LYS A 63 20.69 4.43 -12.79
C LYS A 63 19.48 5.22 -12.27
N TRP A 64 18.27 4.84 -12.66
CA TRP A 64 17.05 5.61 -12.38
C TRP A 64 16.23 5.05 -11.22
N THR A 65 16.69 3.97 -10.58
CA THR A 65 15.97 3.43 -9.44
C THR A 65 16.22 4.23 -8.18
N VAL A 66 15.15 4.65 -7.51
CA VAL A 66 15.24 5.26 -6.18
C VAL A 66 15.37 4.19 -5.10
N ASN A 67 14.76 3.02 -5.32
CA ASN A 67 14.79 1.88 -4.42
C ASN A 67 15.98 0.95 -4.70
N TRP A 68 16.48 0.27 -3.66
CA TRP A 68 17.56 -0.73 -3.72
C TRP A 68 18.86 -0.24 -4.38
N ARG A 69 19.12 1.08 -4.43
CA ARG A 69 20.32 1.68 -5.06
C ARG A 69 21.61 1.29 -4.34
N PHE A 70 21.51 0.88 -3.08
CA PHE A 70 22.62 0.39 -2.28
C PHE A 70 23.07 -1.03 -2.65
N LEU A 71 22.29 -1.77 -3.45
CA LEU A 71 22.70 -3.07 -3.96
C LEU A 71 23.58 -2.92 -5.21
N PRO A 72 24.56 -3.81 -5.42
CA PRO A 72 25.22 -3.96 -6.71
C PRO A 72 24.22 -4.20 -7.85
N GLU A 73 24.52 -3.67 -9.04
CA GLU A 73 23.64 -3.78 -10.22
C GLU A 73 23.35 -5.23 -10.61
N GLU A 74 24.33 -6.12 -10.49
CA GLU A 74 24.18 -7.56 -10.77
C GLU A 74 23.11 -8.22 -9.88
N LEU A 75 23.11 -7.88 -8.58
CA LEU A 75 22.10 -8.36 -7.64
C LEU A 75 20.73 -7.73 -7.93
N PHE A 76 20.71 -6.43 -8.24
CA PHE A 76 19.49 -5.71 -8.59
C PHE A 76 18.77 -6.31 -9.80
N LEU A 77 19.52 -6.67 -10.85
CA LEU A 77 18.95 -7.23 -12.08
C LEU A 77 18.59 -8.72 -11.94
N SER A 78 19.04 -9.39 -10.86
CA SER A 78 18.83 -10.82 -10.68
C SER A 78 17.33 -11.20 -10.56
N PRO A 79 16.88 -12.26 -11.26
CA PRO A 79 15.51 -12.78 -11.10
C PRO A 79 15.21 -13.27 -9.68
N ARG A 80 16.24 -13.75 -8.96
CA ARG A 80 16.15 -14.22 -7.58
C ARG A 80 15.72 -13.08 -6.65
N LEU A 81 16.37 -11.92 -6.73
CA LEU A 81 15.98 -10.75 -5.94
C LEU A 81 14.54 -10.34 -6.26
N HIS A 82 14.17 -10.29 -7.54
CA HIS A 82 12.80 -9.93 -7.94
C HIS A 82 11.75 -10.85 -7.30
N LEU A 83 11.96 -12.17 -7.36
CA LEU A 83 11.04 -13.15 -6.77
C LEU A 83 11.01 -13.07 -5.24
N THR A 84 12.16 -12.86 -4.60
CA THR A 84 12.24 -12.66 -3.15
C THR A 84 11.45 -11.43 -2.72
N LEU A 85 11.65 -10.28 -3.39
CA LEU A 85 10.92 -9.05 -3.10
C LEU A 85 9.41 -9.21 -3.31
N LEU A 86 9.00 -9.88 -4.38
CA LEU A 86 7.58 -10.20 -4.63
C LEU A 86 7.01 -11.10 -3.53
N SER A 87 7.75 -12.11 -3.09
CA SER A 87 7.32 -13.02 -2.03
C SER A 87 7.18 -12.29 -0.69
N CYS A 88 8.15 -11.44 -0.34
CA CYS A 88 8.08 -10.59 0.84
C CYS A 88 6.90 -9.60 0.78
N HIS A 89 6.67 -8.98 -0.37
CA HIS A 89 5.53 -8.10 -0.60
C HIS A 89 4.20 -8.81 -0.32
N LEU A 90 4.00 -9.99 -0.92
CA LEU A 90 2.78 -10.79 -0.74
C LEU A 90 2.61 -11.24 0.71
N LEU A 91 3.70 -11.69 1.36
CA LEU A 91 3.66 -12.07 2.77
C LEU A 91 3.22 -10.91 3.67
N VAL A 92 3.82 -9.73 3.49
CA VAL A 92 3.48 -8.54 4.28
C VAL A 92 2.05 -8.09 4.00
N LEU A 93 1.57 -8.16 2.74
CA LEU A 93 0.17 -7.91 2.41
C LEU A 93 -0.79 -8.88 3.09
N VAL A 94 -0.47 -10.18 3.14
CA VAL A 94 -1.30 -11.17 3.83
C VAL A 94 -1.35 -10.89 5.33
N VAL A 95 -0.20 -10.57 5.94
CA VAL A 95 -0.12 -10.18 7.35
C VAL A 95 -0.94 -8.91 7.62
N PHE A 96 -0.82 -7.88 6.77
CA PHE A 96 -1.63 -6.66 6.91
C PHE A 96 -3.12 -6.92 6.67
N GLY A 97 -3.47 -7.72 5.68
CA GLY A 97 -4.86 -8.11 5.41
C GLY A 97 -5.48 -8.80 6.62
N TYR A 98 -4.78 -9.76 7.21
CA TYR A 98 -5.29 -10.55 8.32
C TYR A 98 -5.28 -9.80 9.66
N TYR A 99 -4.19 -9.10 9.97
CA TYR A 99 -3.95 -8.51 11.28
C TYR A 99 -4.09 -6.99 11.33
N MET A 100 -4.27 -6.26 10.24
CA MET A 100 -4.28 -4.79 10.29
C MET A 100 -5.57 -4.22 9.70
N TRP A 101 -5.97 -4.73 8.55
CA TRP A 101 -7.18 -4.35 7.86
C TRP A 101 -8.41 -4.94 8.55
N LEU A 102 -9.53 -4.20 8.52
CA LEU A 102 -10.86 -4.69 8.91
C LEU A 102 -10.97 -5.19 10.36
N ARG A 103 -10.00 -4.86 11.21
CA ARG A 103 -9.97 -5.28 12.61
C ARG A 103 -11.16 -4.78 13.42
N SER A 104 -11.78 -3.65 13.05
CA SER A 104 -13.03 -3.18 13.65
C SER A 104 -14.18 -4.18 13.51
N HIS A 105 -14.12 -5.09 12.53
CA HIS A 105 -15.13 -6.12 12.26
C HIS A 105 -14.63 -7.53 12.64
N GLY A 106 -13.65 -7.65 13.54
CA GLY A 106 -13.05 -8.93 13.91
C GLY A 106 -11.98 -9.43 12.93
N GLY A 107 -11.47 -8.56 12.06
CA GLY A 107 -10.44 -8.87 11.08
C GLY A 107 -10.97 -9.51 9.81
N LEU A 108 -10.06 -9.82 8.88
CA LEU A 108 -10.42 -10.35 7.57
C LEU A 108 -11.14 -11.70 7.65
N ARG A 109 -10.67 -12.62 8.53
CA ARG A 109 -11.28 -13.95 8.69
C ARG A 109 -12.74 -13.87 9.13
N SER A 110 -13.01 -13.12 10.20
CA SER A 110 -14.38 -12.93 10.70
C SER A 110 -15.27 -12.28 9.63
N SER A 111 -14.74 -11.26 8.95
CA SER A 111 -15.45 -10.57 7.87
C SER A 111 -15.80 -11.49 6.69
N LEU A 112 -14.88 -12.40 6.30
CA LEU A 112 -15.12 -13.39 5.25
C LEU A 112 -16.13 -14.46 5.67
N ILE A 113 -16.09 -14.92 6.93
CA ILE A 113 -17.11 -15.83 7.48
C ILE A 113 -18.48 -15.15 7.50
N GLY A 114 -18.54 -13.89 7.92
CA GLY A 114 -19.76 -13.08 7.87
C GLY A 114 -20.31 -12.99 6.45
N LEU A 115 -19.44 -12.72 5.46
CA LEU A 115 -19.82 -12.67 4.05
C LEU A 115 -20.41 -14.00 3.55
N TYR A 116 -19.84 -15.14 3.95
CA TYR A 116 -20.37 -16.46 3.61
C TYR A 116 -21.81 -16.64 4.15
N HIS A 117 -22.10 -16.10 5.32
CA HIS A 117 -23.46 -16.07 5.90
C HIS A 117 -24.33 -14.92 5.37
N GLY A 118 -23.89 -14.18 4.34
CA GLY A 118 -24.62 -13.06 3.75
C GLY A 118 -24.55 -11.75 4.53
N ILE A 119 -23.77 -11.69 5.61
CA ILE A 119 -23.57 -10.48 6.42
C ILE A 119 -22.55 -9.58 5.71
N ARG A 120 -22.97 -8.36 5.40
CA ARG A 120 -22.10 -7.34 4.80
C ARG A 120 -21.47 -6.50 5.89
N THR A 121 -20.19 -6.19 5.76
CA THR A 121 -19.56 -5.19 6.61
C THR A 121 -19.83 -3.80 6.04
N LYS A 122 -19.88 -2.78 6.91
CA LYS A 122 -19.87 -1.37 6.48
C LYS A 122 -18.56 -0.78 6.94
N ILE A 123 -17.56 -0.87 6.07
CA ILE A 123 -16.22 -0.36 6.33
C ILE A 123 -16.27 1.17 6.26
N GLY A 124 -15.83 1.82 7.34
CA GLY A 124 -15.75 3.29 7.38
C GLY A 124 -14.75 3.85 6.36
N VAL A 125 -14.92 5.12 6.00
CA VAL A 125 -14.05 5.83 5.03
C VAL A 125 -12.58 5.78 5.48
N GLY A 126 -12.33 6.01 6.77
CA GLY A 126 -10.98 5.95 7.34
C GLY A 126 -10.28 4.60 7.22
N GLU A 127 -10.99 3.52 7.54
CA GLU A 127 -10.48 2.15 7.43
C GLU A 127 -10.22 1.76 5.98
N THR A 128 -11.07 2.23 5.06
CA THR A 128 -10.90 2.09 3.61
C THR A 128 -9.63 2.77 3.14
N LEU A 129 -9.44 4.07 3.47
CA LEU A 129 -8.24 4.82 3.11
C LEU A 129 -6.98 4.21 3.72
N PHE A 130 -7.05 3.75 4.99
CA PHE A 130 -5.95 3.07 5.66
C PHE A 130 -5.53 1.79 4.92
N ALA A 131 -6.48 0.94 4.54
CA ALA A 131 -6.18 -0.30 3.82
C ALA A 131 -5.58 -0.02 2.44
N LEU A 132 -6.15 0.93 1.68
CA LEU A 132 -5.65 1.32 0.37
C LEU A 132 -4.22 1.90 0.45
N PHE A 133 -4.00 2.88 1.32
CA PHE A 133 -2.72 3.57 1.43
C PHE A 133 -1.62 2.69 2.02
N SER A 134 -1.96 1.82 2.97
CA SER A 134 -0.99 0.86 3.50
C SER A 134 -0.62 -0.21 2.46
N ALA A 135 -1.56 -0.70 1.66
CA ALA A 135 -1.27 -1.61 0.55
C ALA A 135 -0.30 -0.98 -0.47
N ASN A 136 -0.56 0.28 -0.85
CA ASN A 136 0.31 1.01 -1.76
C ASN A 136 1.70 1.26 -1.17
N LEU A 137 1.80 1.69 0.09
CA LEU A 137 3.09 1.87 0.77
C LEU A 137 3.88 0.55 0.79
N ILE A 138 3.26 -0.57 1.16
CA ILE A 138 3.91 -1.89 1.14
C ILE A 138 4.40 -2.22 -0.29
N GLY A 139 3.60 -1.95 -1.30
CA GLY A 139 3.99 -2.09 -2.71
C GLY A 139 5.22 -1.27 -3.08
N ILE A 140 5.24 0.02 -2.71
CA ILE A 140 6.36 0.92 -2.95
C ILE A 140 7.62 0.43 -2.22
N THR A 141 7.53 0.03 -0.94
CA THR A 141 8.68 -0.46 -0.16
C THR A 141 9.36 -1.66 -0.81
N PHE A 142 8.58 -2.63 -1.30
CA PHE A 142 9.12 -3.86 -1.89
C PHE A 142 9.34 -3.77 -3.41
N ALA A 143 8.98 -2.65 -4.05
CA ALA A 143 9.22 -2.48 -5.48
C ALA A 143 10.73 -2.52 -5.76
N ARG A 144 11.14 -3.46 -6.62
CA ARG A 144 12.54 -3.59 -7.05
C ARG A 144 13.04 -2.30 -7.71
N SER A 145 12.26 -1.75 -8.64
CA SER A 145 12.65 -0.55 -9.38
C SER A 145 11.60 0.53 -9.24
N LEU A 146 12.00 1.72 -8.81
CA LEU A 146 11.11 2.88 -8.68
C LEU A 146 11.68 4.06 -9.43
N HIS A 147 10.90 4.60 -10.36
CA HIS A 147 11.21 5.85 -11.04
C HIS A 147 10.64 7.04 -10.26
N TYR A 148 11.26 8.21 -10.35
CA TYR A 148 10.86 9.42 -9.60
C TYR A 148 9.39 9.83 -9.75
N GLN A 149 8.77 9.56 -10.91
CA GLN A 149 7.34 9.80 -11.14
C GLN A 149 6.44 9.07 -10.14
N PHE A 150 6.89 7.95 -9.58
CA PHE A 150 6.14 7.15 -8.61
C PHE A 150 5.90 7.92 -7.30
N TYR A 151 6.69 8.96 -7.01
CA TYR A 151 6.51 9.78 -5.81
C TYR A 151 5.11 10.40 -5.73
N SER A 152 4.64 10.98 -6.84
CA SER A 152 3.30 11.58 -6.95
C SER A 152 2.16 10.61 -6.62
N TRP A 153 2.37 9.30 -6.80
CA TRP A 153 1.35 8.27 -6.60
C TRP A 153 1.17 7.85 -5.15
N TYR A 154 2.05 8.26 -4.22
CA TYR A 154 1.92 7.89 -2.81
C TYR A 154 2.26 9.00 -1.82
N TYR A 155 2.91 10.09 -2.25
CA TYR A 155 3.27 11.23 -1.39
C TYR A 155 2.09 11.73 -0.54
N HIS A 156 0.95 12.03 -1.18
CA HIS A 156 -0.25 12.57 -0.51
C HIS A 156 -0.89 11.61 0.51
N GLN A 157 -0.49 10.35 0.51
CA GLN A 157 -1.01 9.30 1.39
C GLN A 157 -0.22 9.20 2.69
N LEU A 158 1.04 9.63 2.69
CA LEU A 158 1.92 9.56 3.86
C LEU A 158 1.42 10.40 5.03
N PRO A 159 0.94 11.64 4.85
CA PRO A 159 0.35 12.41 5.96
C PRO A 159 -0.84 11.68 6.57
N PHE A 160 -1.72 11.08 5.75
CA PHE A 160 -2.82 10.28 6.27
C PHE A 160 -2.32 9.11 7.12
N LEU A 161 -1.38 8.30 6.62
CA LEU A 161 -0.87 7.14 7.35
C LEU A 161 -0.22 7.53 8.69
N LEU A 162 0.49 8.65 8.75
CA LEU A 162 1.17 9.13 9.96
C LEU A 162 0.22 9.81 10.95
N PHE A 163 -0.78 10.56 10.48
CA PHE A 163 -1.57 11.48 11.33
C PHE A 163 -3.03 11.07 11.54
N TRP A 164 -3.59 10.12 10.78
CA TRP A 164 -4.98 9.66 10.90
C TRP A 164 -5.41 9.36 12.34
N ASN A 165 -4.46 8.97 13.19
CA ASN A 165 -4.70 8.47 14.53
C ASN A 165 -4.48 9.49 15.65
N SER A 166 -4.07 10.72 15.32
CA SER A 166 -3.86 11.77 16.32
C SER A 166 -5.17 12.25 16.97
N HIS A 167 -6.32 11.94 16.38
CA HIS A 167 -7.63 12.44 16.83
C HIS A 167 -8.30 11.57 17.92
N ASP A 168 -8.03 10.26 17.97
CA ASP A 168 -8.70 9.33 18.91
C ASP A 168 -8.28 9.59 20.38
N LYS A 169 -7.10 10.18 20.60
CA LYS A 169 -6.63 10.58 21.94
C LYS A 169 -7.34 11.84 22.49
N ILE A 170 -8.07 12.58 21.67
CA ILE A 170 -8.76 13.82 22.05
C ILE A 170 -10.12 13.53 22.72
N SER A 171 -10.67 12.33 22.54
CA SER A 171 -12.02 12.00 23.05
C SER A 171 -12.06 11.46 24.48
N GLY A 172 -10.91 11.24 25.13
CA GLY A 172 -10.82 10.99 26.57
C GLY A 172 -10.57 12.31 27.30
N LYS A 173 -11.13 12.49 28.49
CA LYS A 173 -10.97 13.66 29.40
C LYS A 173 -9.51 13.86 29.89
N GLN A 174 -8.53 13.84 29.01
CA GLN A 174 -7.13 14.12 29.29
C GLN A 174 -6.75 15.39 28.55
N ALA A 175 -6.15 16.33 29.28
CA ALA A 175 -5.78 17.66 28.81
C ALA A 175 -5.09 17.61 27.43
N LEU A 176 -5.31 18.67 26.66
CA LEU A 176 -4.79 18.97 25.31
C LEU A 176 -3.24 19.01 25.25
N ALA A 177 -2.57 17.95 25.68
CA ALA A 177 -1.14 17.76 25.51
C ALA A 177 -0.90 17.34 24.07
N VAL A 178 -0.81 18.34 23.19
CA VAL A 178 -0.34 18.14 21.82
C VAL A 178 1.01 17.43 21.91
N PRO A 179 1.17 16.21 21.36
CA PRO A 179 2.41 15.47 21.46
C PRO A 179 3.42 16.04 20.46
N TRP A 180 3.94 17.23 20.73
CA TRP A 180 4.84 17.99 19.85
C TRP A 180 6.00 17.13 19.35
N MET A 181 6.60 16.33 20.22
CA MET A 181 7.65 15.38 19.83
C MET A 181 7.19 14.38 18.76
N SER A 182 5.98 13.84 18.88
CA SER A 182 5.43 12.93 17.88
C SER A 182 5.17 13.63 16.54
N ILE A 183 4.67 14.87 16.58
CA ILE A 183 4.43 15.68 15.38
C ILE A 183 5.75 15.98 14.69
N ILE A 184 6.77 16.42 15.44
CA ILE A 184 8.11 16.73 14.92
C ILE A 184 8.72 15.50 14.26
N ILE A 185 8.66 14.33 14.91
CA ILE A 185 9.20 13.08 14.32
C ILE A 185 8.47 12.73 13.02
N LYS A 186 7.13 12.79 13.00
CA LYS A 186 6.35 12.48 11.79
C LYS A 186 6.63 13.47 10.65
N ALA A 187 6.73 14.76 10.97
CA ALA A 187 7.10 15.79 10.00
C ALA A 187 8.52 15.57 9.47
N ALA A 188 9.47 15.24 10.34
CA ALA A 188 10.84 14.91 9.96
C ALA A 188 10.90 13.68 9.04
N VAL A 189 10.07 12.66 9.28
CA VAL A 189 9.96 11.51 8.37
C VAL A 189 9.43 11.93 6.99
N LEU A 190 8.39 12.79 6.93
CA LEU A 190 7.86 13.29 5.65
C LEU A 190 8.91 14.09 4.86
N ILE A 191 9.60 15.01 5.54
CA ILE A 191 10.68 15.82 4.95
C ILE A 191 11.84 14.93 4.51
N GLY A 192 12.22 13.94 5.33
CA GLY A 192 13.27 12.98 4.99
C GLY A 192 12.94 12.18 3.74
N ILE A 193 11.69 11.73 3.58
CA ILE A 193 11.22 11.07 2.36
C ILE A 193 11.29 12.04 1.16
N GLU A 194 10.82 13.29 1.31
CA GLU A 194 10.90 14.32 0.26
C GLU A 194 12.35 14.53 -0.20
N ILE A 195 13.30 14.65 0.74
CA ILE A 195 14.72 14.77 0.41
C ILE A 195 15.20 13.53 -0.36
N CYS A 196 14.86 12.32 0.09
CA CYS A 196 15.28 11.09 -0.57
C CYS A 196 14.80 10.99 -2.04
N TRP A 197 13.59 11.47 -2.32
CA TRP A 197 13.05 11.51 -3.69
C TRP A 197 13.59 12.66 -4.53
N ASN A 198 14.09 13.74 -3.94
CA ASN A 198 14.65 14.88 -4.67
C ASN A 198 16.16 14.79 -4.96
N VAL A 199 16.79 13.66 -4.65
CA VAL A 199 18.20 13.39 -5.03
C VAL A 199 18.24 12.70 -6.39
N TYR A 200 18.81 13.37 -7.41
CA TYR A 200 18.89 12.91 -8.80
C TYR A 200 20.33 12.87 -9.33
N PRO A 201 20.87 11.70 -9.74
CA PRO A 201 20.37 10.34 -9.52
C PRO A 201 20.48 9.94 -8.04
N SER A 202 19.75 8.90 -7.64
CA SER A 202 19.72 8.42 -6.26
C SER A 202 21.11 7.93 -5.80
N THR A 203 21.40 8.13 -4.52
CA THR A 203 22.63 7.66 -3.88
C THR A 203 22.34 6.43 -3.01
N VAL A 204 23.41 5.73 -2.60
CA VAL A 204 23.32 4.64 -1.61
C VAL A 204 22.62 5.13 -0.34
N LEU A 205 23.00 6.33 0.12
CA LEU A 205 22.48 6.93 1.35
C LEU A 205 20.99 7.31 1.22
N SER A 206 20.60 7.97 0.13
CA SER A 206 19.19 8.36 -0.06
C SER A 206 18.27 7.14 -0.18
N SER A 207 18.73 6.08 -0.84
CA SER A 207 17.98 4.84 -0.97
C SER A 207 17.88 4.08 0.36
N LEU A 208 18.96 4.00 1.14
CA LEU A 208 18.92 3.39 2.49
C LEU A 208 17.99 4.13 3.43
N PHE A 209 18.09 5.47 3.49
CA PHE A 209 17.19 6.26 4.33
C PHE A 209 15.73 6.14 3.90
N LEU A 210 15.46 6.08 2.58
CA LEU A 210 14.09 5.86 2.10
C LEU A 210 13.51 4.55 2.64
N HIS A 211 14.29 3.45 2.64
CA HIS A 211 13.87 2.18 3.24
C HIS A 211 13.66 2.32 4.74
N ILE A 212 14.57 2.98 5.46
CA ILE A 212 14.42 3.22 6.91
C ILE A 212 13.12 3.96 7.21
N TYR A 213 12.78 5.01 6.44
CA TYR A 213 11.54 5.75 6.61
C TYR A 213 10.31 4.89 6.29
N HIS A 214 10.31 4.16 5.16
CA HIS A 214 9.19 3.30 4.79
C HIS A 214 8.96 2.17 5.80
N PHE A 215 10.00 1.45 6.20
CA PHE A 215 9.91 0.42 7.24
C PHE A 215 9.52 1.01 8.59
N GLY A 216 10.05 2.17 8.95
CA GLY A 216 9.67 2.90 10.16
C GLY A 216 8.18 3.24 10.19
N ILE A 217 7.61 3.68 9.06
CA ILE A 217 6.16 3.91 8.94
C ILE A 217 5.40 2.59 9.09
N ILE A 218 5.80 1.52 8.42
CA ILE A 218 5.13 0.21 8.51
C ILE A 218 5.10 -0.29 9.97
N VAL A 219 6.24 -0.24 10.66
CA VAL A 219 6.35 -0.61 12.09
C VAL A 219 5.47 0.30 12.95
N TYR A 220 5.53 1.61 12.73
CA TYR A 220 4.68 2.58 13.44
C TYR A 220 3.19 2.24 13.29
N LEU A 221 2.74 1.90 12.08
CA LEU A 221 1.35 1.51 11.82
C LEU A 221 0.98 0.25 12.61
N ILE A 222 1.83 -0.78 12.61
CA ILE A 222 1.63 -2.03 13.35
C ILE A 222 1.48 -1.76 14.85
N VAL A 223 2.46 -1.07 15.45
CA VAL A 223 2.47 -0.79 16.90
C VAL A 223 1.24 0.01 17.30
N THR A 224 0.96 1.12 16.61
CA THR A 224 -0.17 2.00 16.93
C THR A 224 -1.52 1.29 16.78
N ARG A 225 -1.61 0.29 15.88
CA ARG A 225 -2.84 -0.49 15.70
C ARG A 225 -3.02 -1.52 16.81
N ILE A 226 -1.95 -2.21 17.22
CA ILE A 226 -1.98 -3.19 18.32
C ILE A 226 -2.32 -2.50 19.64
N GLU A 227 -1.69 -1.35 19.94
CA GLU A 227 -1.98 -0.58 21.17
C GLU A 227 -3.47 -0.20 21.27
N ARG A 228 -4.07 0.21 20.15
CA ARG A 228 -5.49 0.56 20.13
C ARG A 228 -6.42 -0.60 20.38
N GLN A 229 -6.07 -1.80 19.93
CA GLN A 229 -6.87 -2.98 20.27
C GLN A 229 -6.84 -3.25 21.76
N LYS A 230 -5.65 -3.25 22.37
CA LYS A 230 -5.50 -3.44 23.82
C LYS A 230 -6.31 -2.41 24.61
N LEU A 231 -6.40 -1.16 24.13
CA LEU A 231 -7.23 -0.14 24.76
C LEU A 231 -8.72 -0.43 24.61
N LYS A 232 -9.18 -0.86 23.42
CA LYS A 232 -10.59 -1.22 23.19
C LYS A 232 -11.03 -2.43 24.03
N GLU A 233 -10.18 -3.45 24.13
CA GLU A 233 -10.42 -4.65 24.95
C GLU A 233 -10.49 -4.31 26.45
N LYS A 234 -9.73 -3.32 26.93
CA LYS A 234 -9.81 -2.86 28.33
C LYS A 234 -11.03 -2.00 28.64
N SER A 235 -11.66 -1.42 27.62
CA SER A 235 -12.83 -0.54 27.76
C SER A 235 -14.17 -1.24 27.55
N ALA A 236 -14.15 -2.50 27.10
CA ALA A 236 -15.31 -3.35 26.87
C ALA A 236 -15.50 -4.31 28.05
#